data_AF-A0A3M7S2P9-F1
#
_entry.id   AF-A0A3M7S2P9-F1
#
_cell.length_a   1.000
_cell.length_b   1.000
_cell.length_c   1.000
_cell.angle_alpha   90.00
_cell.angle_beta   90.00
_cell.angle_gamma   90.00
#
_symmetry.space_group_name_H-M   'P 1'
#
loop_
_entity.id
_entity.type
_entity.pdbx_description
1 polymer ?
#
loop_
_entity_poly.entity_id
_entity_poly.type
_entity_poly.pdbx_seq_one_letter_code
_entity_poly.pdbx_strand_id
1 'polypeptide(L)'
;MEKCISSLEVVKDYFTFRLNESSNLAKKDYFKSSSLEGQKDVLNTIRMLCYEAETKNRENYDYYIGYTMEKLENLAKNDYCMLIQKLQDIANLLFNDNIDWGRIISLLSFVSYFSYKYAWLNKDLGRASACACKLIEWLTSYLTCKCGMWIECNGGWESFGNYMENYRTYNVKKVPCC
;
A
#
# COMPACT_ATOMS: atom_id res chain seq x y z
N MET A 1 1.08 -8.16 -27.17
CA MET A 1 1.93 -7.59 -26.10
C MET A 1 1.19 -7.85 -24.81
N GLU A 2 1.72 -8.74 -23.96
CA GLU A 2 1.26 -8.78 -22.57
C GLU A 2 1.58 -7.42 -21.95
N LYS A 3 0.59 -6.82 -21.30
CA LYS A 3 0.71 -5.49 -20.71
C LYS A 3 1.41 -5.67 -19.36
N CYS A 4 2.56 -5.06 -19.13
CA CYS A 4 3.20 -5.14 -17.80
C CYS A 4 2.41 -4.32 -16.76
N ILE A 5 2.28 -4.84 -15.55
CA ILE A 5 1.70 -4.21 -14.37
C ILE A 5 2.71 -3.20 -13.85
N SER A 6 2.31 -1.93 -13.81
CA SER A 6 3.13 -0.86 -13.22
C SER A 6 2.92 -0.71 -11.72
N SER A 7 3.90 -0.15 -11.01
CA SER A 7 3.75 0.23 -9.59
C SER A 7 2.56 1.18 -9.37
N LEU A 8 2.26 2.05 -10.34
CA LEU A 8 1.10 2.93 -10.29
C LEU A 8 -0.22 2.15 -10.29
N GLU A 9 -0.33 1.11 -11.13
CA GLU A 9 -1.51 0.26 -11.21
C GLU A 9 -1.71 -0.51 -9.90
N VAL A 10 -0.64 -1.09 -9.33
CA VAL A 10 -0.70 -1.78 -8.04
C VAL A 10 -1.14 -0.85 -6.91
N VAL A 11 -0.50 0.32 -6.80
CA VAL A 11 -0.80 1.30 -5.73
C VAL A 11 -2.23 1.81 -5.85
N LYS A 12 -2.67 2.21 -7.05
CA LYS A 12 -4.04 2.68 -7.27
C LYS A 12 -5.06 1.59 -6.97
N ASP A 13 -4.82 0.37 -7.44
CA ASP A 13 -5.71 -0.76 -7.23
C ASP A 13 -5.93 -1.01 -5.73
N TYR A 14 -4.83 -1.11 -4.96
CA TYR A 14 -4.94 -1.41 -3.55
C TYR A 14 -5.52 -0.26 -2.72
N PHE A 15 -5.16 1.00 -3.01
CA PHE A 15 -5.80 2.15 -2.37
C PHE A 15 -7.30 2.20 -2.63
N THR A 16 -7.70 1.92 -3.87
CA THR A 16 -9.12 1.85 -4.27
C THR A 16 -9.85 0.77 -3.47
N PHE A 17 -9.30 -0.45 -3.48
CA PHE A 17 -9.84 -1.58 -2.72
C PHE A 17 -10.01 -1.21 -1.25
N ARG A 18 -8.95 -0.67 -0.62
CA ARG A 18 -8.94 -0.39 0.81
C ARG A 18 -9.85 0.77 1.22
N LEU A 19 -9.90 1.84 0.43
CA LEU A 19 -10.77 2.99 0.72
C LEU A 19 -12.26 2.66 0.52
N ASN A 20 -12.59 1.78 -0.43
CA ASN A 20 -13.96 1.33 -0.66
C ASN A 20 -14.50 0.42 0.47
N GLU A 21 -13.65 -0.18 1.30
CA GLU A 21 -14.10 -0.85 2.52
C GLU A 21 -14.59 0.12 3.60
N SER A 22 -14.29 1.43 3.50
CA SER A 22 -14.91 2.42 4.39
C SER A 22 -16.35 2.66 3.94
N SER A 23 -17.33 2.25 4.76
CA SER A 23 -18.76 2.44 4.52
C SER A 23 -19.19 3.90 4.30
N ASN A 24 -18.33 4.87 4.65
CA ASN A 24 -18.52 6.30 4.44
C ASN A 24 -18.01 6.82 3.07
N LEU A 25 -17.02 6.19 2.43
CA LEU A 25 -16.48 6.63 1.13
C LEU A 25 -16.99 5.79 -0.05
N ALA A 26 -17.44 4.55 0.20
CA ALA A 26 -17.91 3.61 -0.81
C ALA A 26 -19.09 4.11 -1.68
N LYS A 27 -19.73 5.23 -1.32
CA LYS A 27 -20.94 5.75 -1.98
C LYS A 27 -20.70 6.70 -3.15
N LYS A 28 -19.44 7.05 -3.47
CA LYS A 28 -19.15 7.92 -4.63
C LYS A 28 -17.90 7.44 -5.37
N ASP A 29 -18.03 7.38 -6.69
CA ASP A 29 -17.07 6.86 -7.69
C ASP A 29 -15.73 7.62 -7.75
N TYR A 30 -15.02 7.78 -6.64
CA TYR A 30 -13.73 8.47 -6.60
C TYR A 30 -12.61 7.67 -7.28
N PHE A 31 -12.72 6.34 -7.23
CA PHE A 31 -11.71 5.44 -7.75
C PHE A 31 -12.41 4.32 -8.52
N LYS A 32 -12.68 4.54 -9.81
CA LYS A 32 -13.16 3.47 -10.69
C LYS A 32 -12.05 2.42 -10.81
N SER A 33 -12.38 1.16 -10.50
CA SER A 33 -11.46 0.04 -10.70
C SER A 33 -11.05 -0.01 -12.17
N SER A 34 -9.75 0.00 -12.45
CA SER A 34 -9.25 -0.23 -13.81
C SER A 34 -9.56 -1.67 -14.23
N SER A 35 -10.18 -1.83 -15.41
CA SER A 35 -10.51 -3.12 -16.01
C SER A 35 -9.24 -3.85 -16.47
N LEU A 36 -8.60 -4.56 -15.55
CA LEU A 36 -7.48 -5.48 -15.82
C LEU A 36 -7.95 -6.93 -15.65
N GLU A 37 -8.91 -7.33 -16.48
CA GLU A 37 -9.63 -8.62 -16.38
C GLU A 37 -8.69 -9.85 -16.39
N GLY A 38 -7.53 -9.76 -17.04
CA GLY A 38 -6.53 -10.84 -17.14
C GLY A 38 -5.40 -10.81 -16.10
N GLN A 39 -5.35 -9.81 -15.20
CA GLN A 39 -4.30 -9.68 -14.17
C GLN A 39 -4.86 -9.69 -12.75
N LYS A 40 -6.14 -10.09 -12.62
CA LYS A 40 -6.88 -10.12 -11.36
C LYS A 40 -6.18 -10.96 -10.31
N ASP A 41 -5.51 -12.05 -10.67
CA ASP A 41 -4.91 -12.98 -9.69
C ASP A 41 -3.73 -12.37 -8.93
N VAL A 42 -2.84 -11.65 -9.63
CA VAL A 42 -1.71 -10.94 -9.00
C VAL A 42 -2.23 -9.83 -8.08
N LEU A 43 -3.15 -8.99 -8.59
CA LEU A 43 -3.72 -7.89 -7.81
C LEU A 43 -4.52 -8.38 -6.60
N ASN A 44 -5.29 -9.46 -6.74
CA ASN A 44 -6.00 -10.10 -5.63
C ASN A 44 -5.03 -10.64 -4.58
N THR A 45 -3.92 -11.25 -5.01
CA THR A 45 -2.88 -11.74 -4.10
C THR A 45 -2.25 -10.59 -3.33
N ILE A 46 -1.93 -9.48 -3.99
CA ILE A 46 -1.40 -8.26 -3.36
C ILE A 46 -2.41 -7.70 -2.35
N ARG A 47 -3.69 -7.57 -2.73
CA ARG A 47 -4.75 -7.06 -1.83
C ARG A 47 -4.83 -7.87 -0.55
N MET A 48 -4.92 -9.19 -0.67
CA MET A 48 -5.01 -10.11 0.46
C MET A 48 -3.76 -10.02 1.36
N LEU A 49 -2.56 -9.98 0.79
CA LEU A 49 -1.33 -9.89 1.58
C LEU A 49 -1.15 -8.55 2.27
N CYS A 50 -1.49 -7.45 1.60
CA CYS A 50 -1.44 -6.15 2.23
C CYS A 50 -2.47 -6.05 3.37
N TYR A 51 -3.65 -6.65 3.20
CA TYR A 51 -4.66 -6.75 4.26
C TYR A 51 -4.17 -7.63 5.42
N GLU A 52 -3.52 -8.75 5.14
CA GLU A 52 -2.92 -9.62 6.16
C GLU A 52 -1.77 -8.90 6.91
N ALA A 53 -0.93 -8.15 6.20
CA ALA A 53 0.11 -7.33 6.80
C ALA A 53 -0.49 -6.25 7.70
N GLU A 54 -1.59 -5.62 7.29
CA GLU A 54 -2.33 -4.65 8.10
C GLU A 54 -2.90 -5.30 9.36
N THR A 55 -3.62 -6.42 9.23
CA THR A 55 -4.28 -7.06 10.38
C THR A 55 -3.28 -7.52 11.43
N LYS A 56 -2.15 -8.08 10.99
CA LYS A 56 -1.05 -8.49 11.89
C LYS A 56 -0.38 -7.33 12.62
N ASN A 57 -0.32 -6.14 12.00
CA ASN A 57 0.39 -4.97 12.53
C ASN A 57 -0.53 -3.84 12.98
N ARG A 58 -1.84 -4.10 13.09
CA ARG A 58 -2.89 -3.08 13.25
C ARG A 58 -2.63 -2.14 14.43
N GLU A 59 -2.29 -2.70 15.59
CA GLU A 59 -2.05 -1.91 16.80
C GLU A 59 -0.87 -0.96 16.64
N ASN A 60 0.23 -1.44 16.06
CA ASN A 60 1.42 -0.62 15.78
C ASN A 60 1.11 0.47 14.76
N TYR A 61 0.35 0.13 13.72
CA TYR A 61 -0.08 1.11 12.71
C TYR A 61 -0.98 2.18 13.34
N ASP A 62 -1.97 1.77 14.13
CA ASP A 62 -2.90 2.69 14.79
C ASP A 62 -2.18 3.63 15.76
N TYR A 63 -1.23 3.13 16.54
CA TYR A 63 -0.40 3.94 17.41
C TYR A 63 0.38 5.01 16.63
N TYR A 64 1.10 4.61 15.58
CA TYR A 64 1.90 5.54 14.78
C TYR A 64 1.03 6.56 14.04
N ILE A 65 -0.09 6.10 13.47
CA ILE A 65 -1.03 6.93 12.73
C ILE A 65 -1.65 7.98 13.66
N GLY A 66 -2.11 7.58 14.85
CA GLY A 66 -2.68 8.50 15.83
C GLY A 66 -1.68 9.60 16.22
N TYR A 67 -0.44 9.21 16.55
CA TYR A 67 0.64 10.15 16.85
C TYR A 67 0.95 11.11 15.69
N THR A 68 0.93 10.61 14.46
CA THR A 68 1.19 11.43 13.26
C THR A 68 0.04 12.40 13.01
N MET A 69 -1.21 11.95 13.15
CA MET A 69 -2.40 12.75 12.87
C MET A 69 -2.59 13.90 13.85
N GLU A 70 -2.33 13.69 15.15
CA GLU A 70 -2.34 14.75 16.16
C GLU A 70 -1.41 15.92 15.76
N LYS A 71 -0.27 15.61 15.15
CA LYS A 71 0.65 16.63 14.65
C LYS A 71 0.19 17.28 13.35
N LEU A 72 -0.53 16.56 12.49
CA LEU A 72 -1.03 17.08 11.21
C LEU A 72 -2.22 18.02 11.38
N GLU A 73 -3.10 17.80 12.37
CA GLU A 73 -4.24 18.71 12.65
C GLU A 73 -3.78 20.14 12.98
N ASN A 74 -2.55 20.29 13.48
CA ASN A 74 -1.92 21.56 13.82
C ASN A 74 -1.22 22.25 12.64
N LEU A 75 -1.14 21.61 11.46
CA LEU A 75 -0.49 22.16 10.28
C LEU A 75 -1.50 22.81 9.32
N ALA A 76 -1.01 23.78 8.53
CA ALA A 76 -1.82 24.52 7.58
C ALA A 76 -2.60 23.58 6.65
N LYS A 77 -3.86 23.94 6.38
CA LYS A 77 -4.98 23.08 5.93
C LYS A 77 -4.79 22.13 4.72
N ASN A 78 -3.63 22.08 4.06
CA ASN A 78 -3.34 21.16 2.94
C ASN A 78 -1.84 20.85 2.77
N ASP A 79 -0.99 21.11 3.77
CA ASP A 79 0.45 20.84 3.65
C ASP A 79 0.77 19.38 4.04
N TYR A 80 0.80 18.50 3.03
CA TYR A 80 1.18 17.10 3.21
C TYR A 80 2.70 16.88 3.19
N CYS A 81 3.54 17.92 3.05
CA CYS A 81 4.98 17.76 2.94
C CYS A 81 5.57 17.09 4.18
N MET A 82 5.13 17.49 5.37
CA MET A 82 5.61 16.86 6.61
C MET A 82 5.18 15.40 6.74
N LEU A 83 3.96 15.06 6.31
CA LEU A 83 3.49 13.68 6.27
C LEU A 83 4.36 12.85 5.33
N ILE A 84 4.55 13.33 4.09
CA ILE A 84 5.36 12.67 3.07
C ILE A 84 6.79 12.48 3.57
N GLN A 85 7.38 13.49 4.20
CA GLN A 85 8.73 13.37 4.76
C GLN A 85 8.80 12.29 5.84
N LYS A 86 7.81 12.20 6.74
CA LYS A 86 7.77 11.15 7.77
C LYS A 86 7.62 9.75 7.18
N LEU A 87 6.79 9.61 6.14
CA LEU A 87 6.65 8.34 5.43
C LEU A 87 7.91 7.97 4.66
N GLN A 88 8.60 8.96 4.08
CA GLN A 88 9.91 8.80 3.44
C GLN A 88 10.96 8.29 4.44
N ASP A 89 11.03 8.86 5.63
CA ASP A 89 11.96 8.42 6.68
C ASP A 89 11.71 6.95 7.06
N ILE A 90 10.45 6.55 7.23
CA ILE A 90 10.07 5.16 7.50
C ILE A 90 10.45 4.25 6.34
N ALA A 91 10.12 4.63 5.11
CA ALA A 91 10.42 3.83 3.93
C ALA A 91 11.93 3.63 3.77
N ASN A 92 12.73 4.68 4.00
CA ASN A 92 14.18 4.59 3.96
C ASN A 92 14.73 3.65 5.04
N LEU A 93 14.18 3.67 6.26
CA LEU A 93 14.54 2.73 7.31
C LEU A 93 14.16 1.29 6.93
N LEU A 94 12.97 1.10 6.37
CA LEU A 94 12.45 -0.19 5.94
C LEU A 94 13.30 -0.84 4.84
N PHE A 95 13.92 -0.04 3.97
CA PHE A 95 14.74 -0.53 2.85
C PHE A 95 16.24 -0.24 3.01
N ASN A 96 16.69 0.07 4.22
CA ASN A 96 18.07 0.49 4.46
C ASN A 96 19.10 -0.61 4.15
N ASP A 97 18.77 -1.86 4.48
CA ASP A 97 19.64 -3.02 4.35
C ASP A 97 19.32 -3.87 3.12
N ASN A 98 18.05 -4.11 2.82
CA ASN A 98 17.66 -4.81 1.60
C ASN A 98 16.25 -4.42 1.12
N ILE A 99 15.96 -4.82 -0.12
CA ILE A 99 14.63 -4.75 -0.72
C ILE A 99 14.14 -6.18 -0.91
N ASP A 100 12.93 -6.46 -0.47
CA ASP A 100 12.24 -7.71 -0.71
C ASP A 100 10.73 -7.47 -0.89
N TRP A 101 10.04 -8.47 -1.42
CA TRP A 101 8.60 -8.41 -1.65
C TRP A 101 7.78 -8.20 -0.38
N GLY A 102 8.21 -8.78 0.74
CA GLY A 102 7.52 -8.61 2.03
C GLY A 102 7.56 -7.16 2.49
N ARG A 103 8.71 -6.50 2.42
CA ARG A 103 8.88 -5.08 2.78
C ARG A 103 8.12 -4.15 1.84
N ILE A 104 8.11 -4.43 0.54
CA ILE A 104 7.29 -3.68 -0.43
C ILE A 104 5.81 -3.76 -0.05
N ILE A 105 5.31 -4.96 0.27
CA ILE A 105 3.93 -5.18 0.71
C ILE A 105 3.64 -4.51 2.06
N SER A 106 4.57 -4.56 3.01
CA SER A 106 4.43 -3.85 4.29
C SER A 106 4.31 -2.35 4.11
N LEU A 107 5.12 -1.74 3.23
CA LEU A 107 5.01 -0.31 2.94
C LEU A 107 3.67 0.02 2.28
N LEU A 108 3.28 -0.74 1.25
CA LEU A 108 2.01 -0.54 0.55
C LEU A 108 0.81 -0.63 1.52
N SER A 109 0.79 -1.68 2.34
CA SER A 109 -0.19 -1.90 3.41
C SER A 109 -0.27 -0.72 4.38
N PHE A 110 0.88 -0.31 4.92
CA PHE A 110 0.94 0.76 5.91
C PHE A 110 0.44 2.10 5.37
N VAL A 111 0.90 2.51 4.19
CA VAL A 111 0.56 3.82 3.60
C VAL A 111 -0.91 3.86 3.16
N SER A 112 -1.45 2.77 2.61
CA SER A 112 -2.88 2.71 2.29
C SER A 112 -3.75 2.73 3.55
N TYR A 113 -3.30 2.07 4.62
CA TYR A 113 -4.02 2.07 5.88
C TYR A 113 -4.01 3.46 6.53
N PHE A 114 -2.89 4.18 6.44
CA PHE A 114 -2.83 5.60 6.81
C PHE A 114 -3.90 6.40 6.06
N SER A 115 -3.97 6.25 4.72
CA SER A 115 -4.97 6.94 3.88
C SER A 115 -6.40 6.61 4.31
N TYR A 116 -6.69 5.32 4.54
CA TYR A 116 -7.98 4.85 5.03
C TYR A 116 -8.34 5.46 6.40
N LYS A 117 -7.42 5.42 7.37
CA LYS A 117 -7.64 5.99 8.70
C LYS A 117 -7.82 7.49 8.65
N TYR A 118 -7.05 8.17 7.80
CA TYR A 118 -7.19 9.60 7.59
C TYR A 118 -8.58 9.94 7.08
N ALA A 119 -9.06 9.22 6.05
CA ALA A 119 -10.39 9.42 5.52
C ALA A 119 -11.51 9.02 6.49
N TRP A 120 -11.29 8.03 7.36
CA TRP A 120 -12.26 7.62 8.37
C TRP A 120 -12.41 8.67 9.49
N LEU A 121 -11.30 9.29 9.91
CA LEU A 121 -11.29 10.35 10.93
C LEU A 121 -11.72 11.70 10.38
N ASN A 122 -11.32 12.03 9.15
CA ASN A 122 -11.62 13.30 8.51
C ASN A 122 -12.96 13.24 7.78
N LYS A 123 -13.94 13.99 8.27
CA LYS A 123 -15.26 14.11 7.63
C LYS A 123 -15.25 14.95 6.35
N ASP A 124 -14.14 15.62 6.04
CA ASP A 124 -13.95 16.38 4.81
C ASP A 124 -13.44 15.47 3.67
N LEU A 125 -14.36 15.10 2.79
CA LEU A 125 -14.09 14.23 1.65
C LEU A 125 -13.08 14.82 0.66
N GLY A 126 -13.05 16.15 0.51
CA GLY A 126 -12.09 16.81 -0.37
C GLY A 126 -10.66 16.64 0.14
N ARG A 127 -10.47 16.79 1.45
CA ARG A 127 -9.17 16.56 2.10
C ARG A 127 -8.76 15.11 2.09
N ALA A 128 -9.68 14.20 2.40
CA ALA A 128 -9.41 12.76 2.34
C ALA A 128 -8.93 12.34 0.95
N SER A 129 -9.60 12.82 -0.10
CA SER A 129 -9.22 12.56 -1.49
C SER A 129 -7.88 13.19 -1.85
N ALA A 130 -7.63 14.46 -1.48
CA ALA A 130 -6.36 15.13 -1.74
C ALA A 130 -5.18 14.42 -1.06
N CYS A 131 -5.35 13.98 0.19
CA CYS A 131 -4.36 13.19 0.92
C CYS A 131 -4.09 11.87 0.20
N ALA A 132 -5.14 11.10 -0.14
CA ALA A 132 -5.00 9.84 -0.87
C ALA A 132 -4.25 10.01 -2.20
N CYS A 133 -4.58 11.04 -2.98
CA CYS A 133 -3.88 11.34 -4.23
C CYS A 133 -2.39 11.62 -4.01
N LYS A 134 -2.04 12.39 -2.98
CA LYS A 134 -0.63 12.67 -2.64
C LYS A 134 0.13 11.44 -2.15
N LEU A 135 -0.51 10.58 -1.37
CA LEU A 135 0.08 9.33 -0.93
C LEU A 135 0.28 8.35 -2.11
N ILE A 136 -0.67 8.26 -3.04
CA ILE A 136 -0.55 7.44 -4.26
C ILE A 136 0.61 7.94 -5.12
N GLU A 137 0.68 9.26 -5.37
CA GLU A 137 1.74 9.90 -6.15
C GLU A 137 3.12 9.62 -5.55
N TRP A 138 3.27 9.89 -4.25
CA TRP A 138 4.53 9.67 -3.55
C TRP A 138 4.91 8.19 -3.51
N LEU A 139 4.01 7.29 -3.12
CA LEU A 139 4.32 5.87 -3.01
C LEU A 139 4.67 5.25 -4.37
N THR A 140 3.95 5.64 -5.42
CA THR A 140 4.27 5.23 -6.79
C THR A 140 5.69 5.69 -7.14
N SER A 141 6.01 6.97 -6.94
CA SER A 141 7.35 7.50 -7.22
C SER A 141 8.43 6.78 -6.40
N TYR A 142 8.19 6.54 -5.11
CA TYR A 142 9.13 5.84 -4.24
C TYR A 142 9.39 4.42 -4.75
N LEU A 143 8.33 3.65 -5.03
CA LEU A 143 8.47 2.28 -5.53
C LEU A 143 9.15 2.25 -6.89
N THR A 144 8.79 3.13 -7.83
CA THR A 144 9.41 3.18 -9.15
C THR A 144 10.88 3.60 -9.08
N CYS A 145 11.24 4.61 -8.28
CA CYS A 145 12.59 5.15 -8.26
C CYS A 145 13.55 4.39 -7.32
N LYS A 146 13.07 3.91 -6.17
CA LYS A 146 13.92 3.22 -5.18
C LYS A 146 13.85 1.69 -5.31
N CYS A 147 12.67 1.14 -5.59
CA CYS A 147 12.48 -0.30 -5.68
C CYS A 147 12.43 -0.82 -7.12
N GLY A 148 12.27 0.07 -8.12
CA GLY A 148 11.98 -0.33 -9.50
C GLY A 148 13.02 -1.26 -10.11
N MET A 149 14.31 -0.93 -9.98
CA MET A 149 15.38 -1.82 -10.46
C MET A 149 15.32 -3.21 -9.83
N TRP A 150 15.07 -3.29 -8.52
CA TRP A 150 14.94 -4.57 -7.83
C TRP A 150 13.70 -5.33 -8.30
N ILE A 151 12.57 -4.66 -8.44
CA ILE A 151 11.31 -5.24 -8.95
C ILE A 151 11.53 -5.87 -10.33
N GLU A 152 12.13 -5.12 -11.26
CA GLU A 152 12.42 -5.62 -12.61
C GLU A 152 13.41 -6.80 -12.59
N CYS A 153 14.48 -6.72 -11.81
CA CYS A 153 15.44 -7.82 -11.65
C CYS A 153 14.81 -9.08 -11.01
N ASN A 154 13.68 -8.95 -10.32
CA ASN A 154 12.92 -10.07 -9.74
C ASN A 154 11.69 -10.45 -10.58
N GLY A 155 11.69 -10.09 -11.86
CA GLY A 155 10.69 -10.53 -12.84
C GLY A 155 9.41 -9.69 -12.86
N GLY A 156 9.47 -8.46 -12.36
CA GLY A 156 8.35 -7.53 -12.37
C GLY A 156 7.25 -7.90 -11.36
N TRP A 157 6.16 -7.14 -11.40
CA TRP A 157 4.99 -7.38 -10.55
C TRP A 157 4.26 -8.67 -10.93
N GLU A 158 4.40 -9.15 -12.17
CA GLU A 158 3.85 -10.42 -12.66
C GLU A 158 4.44 -11.61 -11.92
N SER A 159 5.75 -11.58 -11.64
CA SER A 159 6.45 -12.66 -10.94
C SER A 159 6.14 -12.72 -9.44
N PHE A 160 5.46 -11.69 -8.90
CA PHE A 160 5.03 -11.67 -7.51
C PHE A 160 4.11 -12.85 -7.16
N GLY A 161 3.22 -13.24 -8.08
CA GLY A 161 2.35 -14.42 -7.90
C GLY A 161 3.17 -15.70 -7.68
N ASN A 162 4.17 -15.93 -8.54
CA ASN A 162 5.07 -17.08 -8.45
C ASN A 162 5.93 -17.05 -7.18
N TYR A 163 6.41 -15.87 -6.77
CA TYR A 163 7.13 -15.72 -5.50
C TYR A 163 6.26 -16.20 -4.32
N MET A 164 4.96 -15.87 -4.33
CA MET A 164 4.05 -16.22 -3.25
C MET A 164 3.63 -17.67 -3.24
N GLU A 165 3.45 -18.30 -4.41
CA GLU A 165 3.26 -19.75 -4.48
C GLU A 165 4.46 -20.48 -3.86
N ASN A 166 5.67 -20.06 -4.20
CA ASN A 166 6.88 -20.60 -3.61
C ASN A 166 6.93 -20.35 -2.10
N TYR A 167 6.71 -19.12 -1.63
CA TYR A 167 6.72 -18.76 -0.21
C TYR A 167 5.70 -19.58 0.60
N ARG A 168 4.48 -19.76 0.08
CA ARG A 168 3.45 -20.61 0.70
C ARG A 168 3.89 -22.07 0.75
N THR A 169 4.42 -22.60 -0.35
CA THR A 169 4.88 -23.99 -0.41
C THR A 169 6.05 -24.27 0.54
N TYR A 170 6.97 -23.32 0.69
CA TYR A 170 8.07 -23.40 1.65
C TYR A 170 7.59 -23.32 3.12
N ASN A 171 6.59 -22.48 3.42
CA ASN A 171 6.07 -22.35 4.79
C ASN A 171 5.10 -23.45 5.19
N VAL A 172 4.34 -24.04 4.25
CA VAL A 172 3.51 -25.23 4.49
C VAL A 172 4.38 -26.44 4.83
N LYS A 173 5.56 -26.59 4.19
CA LYS A 173 6.54 -27.65 4.53
C LYS A 173 7.21 -27.48 5.90
N LYS A 174 7.04 -26.33 6.56
CA LYS A 174 7.54 -26.07 7.92
C LYS A 174 6.51 -26.31 9.03
N VAL A 175 5.27 -26.64 8.70
CA VAL A 175 4.32 -27.16 9.70
C VAL A 175 4.72 -28.62 9.92
N PRO A 176 5.30 -29.01 11.08
CA PRO A 176 5.49 -30.42 11.36
C PRO A 176 4.10 -31.04 11.39
N CYS A 177 3.89 -32.14 10.68
CA CYS A 177 2.75 -33.00 10.98
C CYS A 177 2.87 -33.36 12.47
N CYS A 178 1.99 -32.81 13.30
CA CYS A 178 1.75 -33.31 14.64
C CYS A 178 1.14 -34.71 14.54
#